data_AF-A0A9P8GSA5-F1
#
_entry.id   AF-A0A9P8GSA5-F1
#
_cell.length_a   1.000
_cell.length_b   1.000
_cell.length_c   1.000
_cell.angle_alpha   90.00
_cell.angle_beta   90.00
_cell.angle_gamma   90.00
#
_symmetry.space_group_name_H-M   'P 1'
#
loop_
_entity.id
_entity.type
_entity.pdbx_description
1 polymer ?
#
loop_
_entity_poly.entity_id
_entity_poly.type
_entity_poly.pdbx_seq_one_letter_code
_entity_poly.pdbx_strand_id
1 'polypeptide(L)'
;MRQQHFGWSSDNLVSSWIKQQGPYKHASRKLVLSTCGDKLADLILARKLFAYGEFNDYWDNPNCIGWVRKGTHDRKNGCAVVMSNTGSGKIKMYVGPEHKGWVWTDLLGWEQGEVTIDEEGNGVFNCPGCSIAVWVNKDVEGREHFPVNFDSNIYVEAGKQNGDKEEKEDKKE
;
A
#
# COMPACT_ATOMS: atom_id res chain seq x y z
N MET A 1 -26.16 40.25 -69.44
CA MET A 1 -25.09 40.68 -68.51
C MET A 1 -25.65 40.58 -67.09
N ARG A 2 -24.81 40.13 -66.13
CA ARG A 2 -25.07 39.73 -64.73
C ARG A 2 -25.42 38.25 -64.51
N GLN A 3 -24.35 37.46 -64.30
CA GLN A 3 -24.40 36.25 -63.48
C GLN A 3 -24.46 36.67 -62.00
N GLN A 4 -25.17 35.91 -61.17
CA GLN A 4 -25.03 35.97 -59.71
C GLN A 4 -24.66 34.57 -59.22
N HIS A 5 -23.51 34.48 -58.55
CA HIS A 5 -23.02 33.30 -57.84
C HIS A 5 -23.68 33.20 -56.46
N PHE A 6 -24.24 32.04 -56.12
CA PHE A 6 -24.63 31.71 -54.74
C PHE A 6 -23.58 30.77 -54.15
N GLY A 7 -22.84 31.27 -53.15
CA GLY A 7 -21.83 30.51 -52.40
C GLY A 7 -22.47 29.61 -51.35
N TRP A 8 -22.03 28.36 -51.30
CA TRP A 8 -22.29 27.44 -50.20
C TRP A 8 -21.16 27.61 -49.16
N SER A 9 -21.50 27.96 -47.91
CA SER A 9 -20.54 27.98 -46.78
C SER A 9 -20.69 26.69 -45.96
N SER A 10 -19.56 26.04 -45.72
CA SER A 10 -19.38 24.79 -44.96
C SER A 10 -19.50 24.96 -43.43
N ASP A 11 -19.75 26.17 -42.94
CA ASP A 11 -19.45 26.53 -41.55
C ASP A 11 -20.59 26.19 -40.57
N ASN A 12 -21.76 25.79 -41.07
CA ASN A 12 -22.95 25.51 -40.27
C ASN A 12 -23.14 24.04 -39.84
N LEU A 13 -22.31 23.10 -40.33
CA LEU A 13 -22.43 21.68 -39.94
C LEU A 13 -21.48 21.29 -38.80
N VAL A 14 -20.30 21.93 -38.71
CA VAL A 14 -19.32 21.64 -37.65
C VAL A 14 -19.80 22.19 -36.30
N SER A 15 -20.46 23.35 -36.30
CA SER A 15 -20.97 24.03 -35.09
C SER A 15 -22.17 23.31 -34.44
N SER A 16 -22.95 22.56 -35.22
CA SER A 16 -24.05 21.72 -34.72
C SER A 16 -23.55 20.43 -34.05
N TRP A 17 -22.45 19.86 -34.55
CA TRP A 17 -21.85 18.63 -34.03
C TRP A 17 -21.08 18.83 -32.71
N ILE A 18 -20.46 20.01 -32.53
CA ILE A 18 -19.69 20.34 -31.32
C ILE A 18 -20.60 20.63 -30.10
N LYS A 19 -21.84 21.11 -30.31
CA LYS A 19 -22.79 21.38 -29.22
C LYS A 19 -23.49 20.14 -28.64
N GLN A 20 -23.36 18.97 -29.26
CA GLN A 20 -23.92 17.72 -28.74
C GLN A 20 -22.96 16.93 -27.84
N GLN A 21 -21.71 17.36 -27.70
CA GLN A 21 -20.76 16.74 -26.78
C GLN A 21 -20.63 17.64 -25.55
N GLY A 22 -21.52 17.42 -24.57
CA GLY A 22 -21.34 17.96 -23.22
C GLY A 22 -19.97 17.55 -22.68
N PRO A 23 -19.39 18.32 -21.74
CA PRO A 23 -18.04 18.07 -21.26
C PRO A 23 -17.94 16.62 -20.80
N TYR A 24 -17.05 15.86 -21.44
CA TYR A 24 -16.67 14.54 -20.97
C TYR A 24 -16.21 14.71 -19.53
N LYS A 25 -17.09 14.37 -18.58
CA LYS A 25 -16.73 14.25 -17.18
C LYS A 25 -15.63 13.20 -17.16
N HIS A 26 -14.39 13.62 -16.93
CA HIS A 26 -13.32 12.68 -16.65
C HIS A 26 -13.81 11.82 -15.49
N ALA A 27 -14.19 10.58 -15.80
CA ALA A 27 -14.48 9.59 -14.81
C ALA A 27 -13.28 9.56 -13.88
N SER A 28 -13.50 9.88 -12.60
CA SER A 28 -12.50 9.87 -11.55
C SER A 28 -11.68 8.60 -11.72
N ARG A 29 -10.41 8.74 -12.17
CA ARG A 29 -9.57 7.59 -12.49
C ARG A 29 -9.52 6.75 -11.22
N LYS A 30 -10.03 5.52 -11.34
CA LYS A 30 -9.99 4.49 -10.31
C LYS A 30 -8.55 4.47 -9.77
N LEU A 31 -8.37 4.84 -8.50
CA LEU A 31 -7.10 4.74 -7.80
C LEU A 31 -6.49 3.39 -8.16
N VAL A 32 -5.33 3.40 -8.80
CA VAL A 32 -4.50 2.21 -8.88
C VAL A 32 -4.22 1.85 -7.42
N LEU A 33 -4.83 0.76 -6.95
CA LEU A 33 -4.52 0.24 -5.62
C LEU A 33 -3.02 -0.05 -5.64
N SER A 34 -2.27 0.68 -4.83
CA SER A 34 -0.85 0.43 -4.69
C SER A 34 -0.63 -1.02 -4.24
N THR A 35 0.52 -1.57 -4.60
CA THR A 35 0.91 -2.91 -4.15
C THR A 35 0.90 -2.96 -2.62
N CYS A 36 0.28 -4.01 -2.06
CA CYS A 36 0.22 -4.25 -0.62
C CYS A 36 -0.55 -3.19 0.19
N GLY A 37 -1.56 -2.52 -0.39
CA GLY A 37 -2.46 -1.63 0.36
C GLY A 37 -1.73 -0.43 1.01
N ASP A 38 -0.85 0.21 0.25
CA ASP A 38 0.03 1.32 0.70
C ASP A 38 1.05 0.96 1.78
N LYS A 39 1.24 -0.32 2.12
CA LYS A 39 2.16 -0.78 3.19
C LYS A 39 3.56 -1.22 2.74
N LEU A 40 3.91 -1.06 1.46
CA LEU A 40 5.22 -1.48 0.96
C LEU A 40 6.37 -0.76 1.70
N ALA A 41 6.25 0.55 1.92
CA ALA A 41 7.26 1.33 2.62
C ALA A 41 7.39 0.90 4.09
N ASP A 42 6.27 0.61 4.75
CA ASP A 42 6.23 0.04 6.11
C ASP A 42 6.98 -1.30 6.15
N LEU A 43 6.69 -2.23 5.24
CA LEU A 43 7.36 -3.53 5.19
C LEU A 43 8.88 -3.41 5.00
N ILE A 44 9.33 -2.50 4.14
CA ILE A 44 10.76 -2.25 3.90
C ILE A 44 11.44 -1.72 5.17
N LEU A 45 10.81 -0.75 5.85
CA LEU A 45 11.36 -0.21 7.10
C LEU A 45 11.35 -1.25 8.21
N ALA A 46 10.27 -2.04 8.34
CA ALA A 46 10.17 -3.12 9.31
C ALA A 46 11.31 -4.14 9.12
N ARG A 47 11.62 -4.50 7.88
CA ARG A 47 12.76 -5.36 7.56
C ARG A 47 14.09 -4.74 8.02
N LYS A 48 14.28 -3.44 7.79
CA LYS A 48 15.51 -2.71 8.16
C LYS A 48 15.69 -2.57 9.67
N LEU A 49 14.62 -2.51 10.44
CA LEU A 49 14.69 -2.30 11.89
C LEU A 49 14.68 -3.62 12.68
N PHE A 50 13.86 -4.58 12.27
CA PHE A 50 13.47 -5.69 13.15
C PHE A 50 13.85 -7.09 12.63
N ALA A 51 14.03 -7.27 11.32
CA ALA A 51 14.24 -8.59 10.71
C ALA A 51 15.73 -9.03 10.71
N TYR A 52 16.29 -9.24 11.91
CA TYR A 52 17.66 -9.71 12.13
C TYR A 52 17.73 -11.05 12.85
N GLY A 53 18.89 -11.69 12.81
CA GLY A 53 19.14 -12.94 13.54
C GLY A 53 18.58 -14.18 12.86
N GLU A 54 18.53 -15.25 13.64
CA GLU A 54 18.05 -16.58 13.24
C GLU A 54 16.61 -16.49 12.69
N PHE A 55 16.34 -17.34 11.70
CA PHE A 55 15.07 -17.44 11.00
C PHE A 55 14.44 -18.80 11.28
N ASN A 56 13.17 -18.81 11.68
CA ASN A 56 12.40 -20.03 11.91
C ASN A 56 11.05 -19.88 11.21
N ASP A 57 10.70 -20.79 10.33
CA ASP A 57 9.48 -20.77 9.53
C ASP A 57 8.48 -21.87 9.93
N TYR A 58 7.21 -21.59 9.67
CA TYR A 58 6.05 -22.38 10.05
C TYR A 58 5.17 -22.57 8.81
N TRP A 59 5.18 -23.80 8.29
CA TRP A 59 4.51 -24.18 7.03
C TRP A 59 3.47 -25.28 7.20
N ASP A 60 2.97 -25.47 8.42
CA ASP A 60 2.04 -26.57 8.74
C ASP A 60 0.66 -26.42 8.06
N ASN A 61 0.33 -25.23 7.55
CA ASN A 61 -0.93 -24.94 6.87
C ASN A 61 -0.67 -24.28 5.50
N PRO A 62 -1.18 -24.85 4.39
CA PRO A 62 -0.96 -24.30 3.04
C PRO A 62 -1.57 -22.90 2.83
N ASN A 63 -2.52 -22.50 3.68
CA ASN A 63 -3.23 -21.23 3.58
C ASN A 63 -2.83 -20.21 4.66
N CYS A 64 -1.98 -20.61 5.60
CA CYS A 64 -1.56 -19.77 6.73
C CYS A 64 -0.12 -20.12 7.09
N ILE A 65 0.80 -19.25 6.69
CA ILE A 65 2.23 -19.44 6.91
C ILE A 65 2.76 -18.36 7.84
N GLY A 66 3.87 -18.64 8.52
CA GLY A 66 4.50 -17.64 9.37
C GLY A 66 5.99 -17.88 9.51
N TRP A 67 6.68 -16.86 9.99
CA TRP A 67 8.09 -16.96 10.29
C TRP A 67 8.50 -15.95 11.35
N VAL A 68 9.60 -16.26 12.02
CA VAL A 68 10.21 -15.45 13.06
C VAL A 68 11.61 -15.06 12.64
N ARG A 69 12.00 -13.83 12.99
CA ARG A 69 13.38 -13.36 13.08
C ARG A 69 13.64 -13.04 14.54
N LYS A 70 14.49 -13.80 15.23
CA LYS A 70 14.65 -13.68 16.69
C LYS A 70 15.42 -12.44 17.16
N GLY A 71 16.11 -11.77 16.24
CA GLY A 71 17.08 -10.75 16.58
C GLY A 71 18.49 -11.32 16.83
N THR A 72 19.44 -10.42 17.00
CA THR A 72 20.84 -10.73 17.36
C THR A 72 21.19 -10.08 18.69
N HIS A 73 22.36 -10.41 19.25
CA HIS A 73 22.84 -9.82 20.50
C HIS A 73 22.85 -8.27 20.50
N ASP A 74 23.13 -7.65 19.35
CA ASP A 74 23.15 -6.21 19.09
C ASP A 74 21.80 -5.66 18.57
N ARG A 75 20.90 -6.52 18.09
CA ARG A 75 19.58 -6.16 17.53
C ARG A 75 18.52 -7.11 18.06
N LYS A 76 18.19 -6.96 19.34
CA LYS A 76 17.45 -7.96 20.12
C LYS A 76 15.97 -8.09 19.78
N ASN A 77 15.40 -7.09 19.10
CA ASN A 77 13.94 -6.93 19.04
C ASN A 77 13.22 -8.02 18.25
N GLY A 78 13.80 -8.44 17.12
CA GLY A 78 13.19 -9.44 16.25
C GLY A 78 11.83 -9.03 15.67
N CYS A 79 11.23 -9.93 14.89
CA CYS A 79 9.85 -9.82 14.43
C CYS A 79 9.24 -11.20 14.17
N ALA A 80 7.91 -11.25 14.19
CA ALA A 80 7.11 -12.43 13.89
C ALA A 80 6.11 -12.02 12.81
N VAL A 81 6.02 -12.80 11.74
CA VAL A 81 5.19 -12.47 10.58
C VAL A 81 4.25 -13.63 10.32
N VAL A 82 2.98 -13.32 10.06
CA VAL A 82 1.96 -14.30 9.67
C VAL A 82 1.30 -13.80 8.39
N MET A 83 1.05 -14.70 7.46
CA MET A 83 0.36 -14.41 6.20
C MET A 83 -0.75 -15.44 5.98
N SER A 84 -1.92 -14.96 5.58
CA SER A 84 -3.02 -15.81 5.15
C SER A 84 -3.49 -15.44 3.75
N ASN A 85 -3.73 -16.43 2.90
CA ASN A 85 -4.26 -16.24 1.54
C ASN A 85 -5.77 -16.59 1.43
N THR A 86 -6.42 -17.00 2.52
CA THR A 86 -7.86 -17.30 2.56
C THR A 86 -8.53 -16.54 3.71
N GLY A 87 -9.15 -17.24 4.67
CA GLY A 87 -9.74 -16.63 5.87
C GLY A 87 -8.67 -16.18 6.88
N SER A 88 -9.07 -15.61 8.01
CA SER A 88 -8.14 -15.27 9.08
C SER A 88 -7.35 -16.50 9.54
N GLY A 89 -6.08 -16.32 9.83
CA GLY A 89 -5.17 -17.36 10.30
C GLY A 89 -4.53 -17.01 11.63
N LYS A 90 -3.99 -18.02 12.31
CA LYS A 90 -3.16 -17.83 13.50
C LYS A 90 -2.13 -18.93 13.64
N ILE A 91 -0.95 -18.60 14.16
CA ILE A 91 0.16 -19.53 14.33
C ILE A 91 0.78 -19.30 15.70
N LYS A 92 0.99 -20.39 16.46
CA LYS A 92 1.86 -20.35 17.65
C LYS A 92 3.30 -20.41 17.17
N MET A 93 4.08 -19.36 17.42
CA MET A 93 5.47 -19.27 16.99
C MET A 93 6.39 -19.01 18.19
N TYR A 94 7.58 -19.60 18.14
CA TYR A 94 8.64 -19.43 19.12
C TYR A 94 9.50 -18.23 18.73
N VAL A 95 9.44 -17.17 19.52
CA VAL A 95 10.22 -15.95 19.34
C VAL A 95 11.47 -15.90 20.21
N GLY A 96 11.52 -16.71 21.27
CA GLY A 96 12.67 -16.85 22.17
C GLY A 96 12.36 -16.37 23.60
N PRO A 97 12.93 -17.01 24.64
CA PRO A 97 12.68 -16.67 26.04
C PRO A 97 13.17 -15.26 26.43
N GLU A 98 14.08 -14.67 25.66
CA GLU A 98 14.51 -13.28 25.81
C GLU A 98 13.38 -12.26 25.63
N HIS A 99 12.29 -12.66 24.96
CA HIS A 99 11.09 -11.86 24.74
C HIS A 99 9.97 -12.14 25.74
N LYS A 100 10.21 -13.01 26.73
CA LYS A 100 9.20 -13.38 27.74
C LYS A 100 8.54 -12.15 28.37
N GLY A 101 7.21 -12.17 28.44
CA GLY A 101 6.40 -11.11 29.03
C GLY A 101 6.30 -9.85 28.17
N TRP A 102 6.97 -9.79 27.02
CA TRP A 102 6.78 -8.70 26.07
C TRP A 102 5.40 -8.78 25.44
N VAL A 103 4.86 -7.60 25.14
CA VAL A 103 3.58 -7.46 24.46
C VAL A 103 3.83 -6.97 23.05
N TRP A 104 3.36 -7.73 22.07
CA TRP A 104 3.59 -7.48 20.66
C TRP A 104 2.29 -7.03 19.99
N THR A 105 2.39 -6.09 19.06
CA THR A 105 1.27 -5.59 18.26
C THR A 105 1.62 -5.58 16.78
N ASP A 106 0.61 -5.71 15.92
CA ASP A 106 0.81 -5.60 14.47
C ASP A 106 1.26 -4.19 14.09
N LEU A 107 2.37 -4.12 13.37
CA LEU A 107 3.03 -2.90 12.94
C LEU A 107 2.30 -2.25 11.75
N LEU A 108 1.60 -3.06 10.94
CA LEU A 108 0.87 -2.55 9.77
C LEU A 108 -0.48 -1.96 10.16
N GLY A 109 -1.01 -2.35 11.33
CA GLY A 109 -2.28 -1.88 11.88
C GLY A 109 -3.52 -2.52 11.25
N TRP A 110 -3.37 -3.68 10.62
CA TRP A 110 -4.48 -4.43 10.02
C TRP A 110 -5.09 -5.44 11.00
N GLU A 111 -4.29 -6.00 11.90
CA GLU A 111 -4.77 -6.84 13.00
C GLU A 111 -4.84 -6.04 14.30
N GLN A 112 -6.00 -6.09 14.97
CA GLN A 112 -6.21 -5.34 16.20
C GLN A 112 -6.12 -6.30 17.39
N GLY A 113 -5.00 -6.24 18.10
CA GLY A 113 -4.80 -7.08 19.26
C GLY A 113 -3.37 -7.00 19.79
N GLU A 114 -3.19 -7.62 20.94
CA GLU A 114 -1.90 -7.77 21.59
C GLU A 114 -1.58 -9.26 21.73
N VAL A 115 -0.31 -9.61 21.52
CA VAL A 115 0.22 -10.95 21.77
C VAL A 115 1.23 -10.85 22.90
N THR A 116 0.93 -11.46 24.04
CA THR A 116 1.90 -11.57 25.13
C THR A 116 2.73 -12.83 24.92
N ILE A 117 4.06 -12.68 24.96
CA ILE A 117 4.98 -13.81 24.85
C ILE A 117 5.04 -14.55 26.17
N ASP A 118 4.83 -15.87 26.12
CA ASP A 118 4.80 -16.74 27.28
C ASP A 118 6.21 -16.98 27.89
N GLU A 119 6.21 -17.68 29.01
CA GLU A 119 7.40 -18.06 29.79
C GLU A 119 8.42 -18.87 28.98
N GLU A 120 7.95 -19.61 27.99
CA GLU A 120 8.75 -20.46 27.11
C GLU A 120 9.19 -19.71 25.85
N GLY A 121 8.84 -18.42 25.70
CA GLY A 121 9.22 -17.63 24.54
C GLY A 121 8.30 -17.81 23.32
N ASN A 122 7.07 -18.28 23.51
CA ASN A 122 6.10 -18.43 22.42
C ASN A 122 5.00 -17.35 22.44
N GLY A 123 4.51 -17.00 21.25
CA GLY A 123 3.31 -16.17 21.08
C GLY A 123 2.32 -16.82 20.11
N VAL A 124 1.03 -16.53 20.26
CA VAL A 124 -0.01 -16.92 19.30
C VAL A 124 -0.37 -15.71 18.45
N PHE A 125 0.17 -15.66 17.24
CA PHE A 125 0.07 -14.51 16.35
C PHE A 125 -1.06 -14.69 15.35
N ASN A 126 -1.93 -13.69 15.22
CA ASN A 126 -3.07 -13.70 14.31
C ASN A 126 -2.76 -12.91 13.03
N CYS A 127 -3.53 -13.20 11.98
CA CYS A 127 -3.51 -12.45 10.72
C CYS A 127 -4.93 -12.41 10.13
N PRO A 128 -5.40 -11.24 9.67
CA PRO A 128 -6.62 -11.13 8.88
C PRO A 128 -6.54 -11.98 7.61
N GLY A 129 -7.70 -12.34 7.05
CA GLY A 129 -7.76 -13.09 5.80
C GLY A 129 -7.21 -12.30 4.61
N CYS A 130 -6.61 -13.02 3.66
CA CYS A 130 -5.98 -12.43 2.46
C CYS A 130 -5.02 -11.26 2.79
N SER A 131 -4.24 -11.40 3.87
CA SER A 131 -3.43 -10.33 4.45
C SER A 131 -2.10 -10.84 5.01
N ILE A 132 -1.31 -9.92 5.54
CA ILE A 132 -0.08 -10.15 6.28
C ILE A 132 -0.11 -9.32 7.57
N ALA A 133 0.35 -9.88 8.69
CA ALA A 133 0.54 -9.17 9.95
C ALA A 133 2.01 -9.26 10.36
N VAL A 134 2.60 -8.13 10.78
CA VAL A 134 3.99 -8.03 11.21
C VAL A 134 4.01 -7.63 12.67
N TRP A 135 4.27 -8.59 13.54
CA TRP A 135 4.29 -8.42 14.98
C TRP A 135 5.70 -8.08 15.46
N VAL A 136 5.80 -7.02 16.25
CA VAL A 136 7.02 -6.64 16.98
C VAL A 136 6.64 -6.18 18.39
N ASN A 137 7.58 -6.08 19.34
CA ASN A 137 7.30 -5.54 20.68
C ASN A 137 6.69 -4.14 20.59
N LYS A 138 5.58 -3.87 21.30
CA LYS A 138 4.83 -2.61 21.25
C LYS A 138 5.63 -1.37 21.70
N ASP A 139 6.61 -1.56 22.58
CA ASP A 139 7.40 -0.50 23.21
C ASP A 139 8.81 -0.38 22.60
N VAL A 140 9.05 -1.01 21.45
CA VAL A 140 10.36 -1.01 20.80
C VAL A 140 10.67 0.30 20.10
N GLU A 141 11.92 0.77 20.23
CA GLU A 141 12.45 1.90 19.47
C GLU A 141 12.36 1.68 17.96
N GLY A 142 12.06 2.74 17.20
CA GLY A 142 11.90 2.74 15.76
C GLY A 142 10.44 2.62 15.32
N ARG A 143 9.51 2.28 16.23
CA ARG A 143 8.06 2.25 15.95
C ARG A 143 7.48 3.63 15.64
N GLU A 144 8.06 4.69 16.17
CA GLU A 144 7.67 6.08 15.92
C GLU A 144 7.82 6.51 14.46
N HIS A 145 8.52 5.71 13.64
CA HIS A 145 8.66 5.95 12.21
C HIS A 145 7.52 5.34 11.36
N PHE A 146 6.52 4.71 11.98
CA PHE A 146 5.39 4.09 11.31
C PHE A 146 4.08 4.87 11.56
N PRO A 147 3.17 4.94 10.59
CA PRO A 147 3.35 4.51 9.20
C PRO A 147 4.33 5.43 8.44
N VAL A 148 5.05 4.85 7.48
CA VAL A 148 6.00 5.56 6.63
C VAL A 148 5.23 6.43 5.65
N ASN A 149 5.50 7.74 5.68
CA ASN A 149 4.97 8.67 4.68
C ASN A 149 5.69 8.46 3.34
N PHE A 150 5.11 7.63 2.48
CA PHE A 150 5.60 7.34 1.14
C PHE A 150 4.49 7.60 0.13
N ASP A 151 4.74 8.51 -0.81
CA ASP A 151 3.83 8.76 -1.92
C ASP A 151 3.88 7.58 -2.89
N SER A 152 2.85 6.73 -2.85
CA SER A 152 2.69 5.59 -3.75
C SER A 152 2.16 5.99 -5.13
N ASN A 153 1.70 7.24 -5.31
CA ASN A 153 1.07 7.69 -6.54
C ASN A 153 2.06 8.39 -7.48
N ILE A 154 2.85 7.58 -8.17
CA ILE A 154 3.83 8.05 -9.16
C ILE A 154 3.21 8.68 -10.42
N TYR A 155 1.88 8.72 -10.55
CA TYR A 155 1.19 9.17 -11.78
C TYR A 155 0.56 10.57 -11.69
N VAL A 156 0.58 11.22 -10.52
CA VAL A 156 -0.08 12.55 -10.34
C VAL A 156 0.61 13.65 -11.12
N GLU A 157 1.95 13.66 -11.12
CA GLU A 157 2.73 14.78 -11.68
C GLU A 157 2.85 14.74 -13.21
N ALA A 158 2.73 13.56 -13.83
CA ALA A 158 2.77 13.41 -15.29
C ALA A 158 1.55 14.04 -16.00
N GLY A 159 0.45 14.27 -15.28
CA GLY A 159 -0.75 14.92 -15.82
C GLY A 159 -0.68 16.45 -15.86
N LYS A 160 0.16 17.08 -15.01
CA LYS A 160 0.20 18.54 -14.87
C LYS A 160 0.97 19.22 -16.01
N GLN A 161 1.95 18.56 -16.61
CA GLN A 161 2.76 19.15 -17.70
C GLN A 161 2.04 19.23 -19.06
N ASN A 162 0.91 18.54 -19.23
CA ASN A 162 0.15 18.54 -20.49
C ASN A 162 -1.06 19.49 -20.48
N GLY A 163 -1.46 20.03 -19.32
CA GLY A 163 -2.61 20.94 -19.21
C GLY A 163 -2.32 22.39 -19.60
N ASP A 164 -1.06 22.83 -19.51
CA ASP A 164 -0.71 24.25 -19.68
C ASP A 164 -0.35 24.65 -21.14
N LYS A 165 -0.32 23.68 -22.07
CA LYS A 165 0.09 23.91 -23.46
C LYS A 165 -1.07 24.17 -24.44
N GLU A 166 -2.30 23.77 -24.13
CA GLU A 166 -3.44 23.99 -25.05
C GLU A 166 -4.11 25.36 -24.89
N GLU A 167 -3.90 26.10 -23.81
CA GLU A 167 -4.60 27.40 -23.59
C GLU A 167 -3.92 28.64 -24.22
N LYS A 168 -2.79 28.48 -24.92
CA LYS A 168 -2.02 29.63 -25.46
C LYS A 168 -2.05 29.83 -26.98
N GLU A 169 -2.72 28.99 -27.76
CA GLU A 169 -2.78 29.17 -29.23
C GLU A 169 -4.05 29.89 -29.75
N ASP A 170 -5.09 30.07 -28.94
CA ASP A 170 -6.36 30.68 -29.40
C ASP A 170 -6.49 32.21 -29.21
N LYS A 171 -5.38 32.94 -29.01
CA LYS A 171 -5.40 34.42 -28.86
C LYS A 171 -4.35 35.15 -29.70
N LYS A 172 -4.34 34.90 -31.00
CA LYS A 172 -3.77 35.85 -31.99
C LYS A 172 -4.71 35.98 -33.19
N GLU A 173 -5.65 36.92 -33.06
CA GLU A 173 -6.09 37.73 -34.21
C GLU A 173 -4.96 38.64 -34.68
#